data_AF-A0A7Z9Y4T0-F1
#
_entry.id   AF-A0A7Z9Y4T0-F1
#
_cell.length_a   1.000
_cell.length_b   1.000
_cell.length_c   1.000
_cell.angle_alpha   90.00
_cell.angle_beta   90.00
_cell.angle_gamma   90.00
#
_symmetry.space_group_name_H-M   'P 1'
#
loop_
_entity.id
_entity.type
_entity.pdbx_description
1 polymer ?
#
loop_
_entity_poly.entity_id
_entity_poly.type
_entity_poly.pdbx_seq_one_letter_code
_entity_poly.pdbx_strand_id
1 'polypeptide(L)'
;MSNWQSAAEAIKRTYTAKGRTASGCYSIEGIRLHERALRANAPLQLVLAAERHQYQPPGRVQQLLTDLRAAGIPLHTAPDGVMGDLTNGRS
;
A
#
# COMPACT_ATOMS: atom_id res chain seq x y z
N MET A 1 17.07 -1.11 -8.07
CA MET A 1 15.93 -1.85 -7.48
C MET A 1 14.66 -1.31 -8.08
N SER A 2 13.72 -2.17 -8.45
CA SER A 2 12.39 -1.78 -8.89
C SER A 2 11.66 -1.06 -7.76
N ASN A 3 10.86 -0.03 -8.09
CA ASN A 3 10.20 0.83 -7.11
C ASN A 3 9.30 0.05 -6.12
N TRP A 4 8.72 -1.07 -6.55
CA TRP A 4 7.88 -1.90 -5.68
C TRP A 4 8.65 -2.70 -4.63
N GLN A 5 9.91 -3.09 -4.89
CA GLN A 5 10.72 -3.87 -3.93
C GLN A 5 11.09 -3.00 -2.73
N SER A 6 11.50 -1.76 -2.97
CA SER A 6 11.78 -0.80 -1.90
C SER A 6 10.55 -0.52 -1.06
N ALA A 7 9.37 -0.41 -1.68
CA ALA A 7 8.10 -0.25 -0.97
C ALA A 7 7.73 -1.49 -0.14
N ALA A 8 7.88 -2.70 -0.68
CA ALA A 8 7.63 -3.94 0.03
C ALA A 8 8.56 -4.09 1.25
N GLU A 9 9.84 -3.78 1.10
CA GLU A 9 10.80 -3.80 2.21
C GLU A 9 10.48 -2.75 3.28
N ALA A 10 10.05 -1.55 2.88
CA ALA A 10 9.59 -0.54 3.83
C ALA A 10 8.37 -1.04 4.63
N ILE A 11 7.41 -1.71 3.98
CA ILE A 11 6.24 -2.32 4.64
C ILE A 11 6.69 -3.41 5.62
N LYS A 12 7.53 -4.37 5.18
CA LYS A 12 8.03 -5.46 6.03
C LYS A 12 8.75 -4.97 7.28
N ARG A 13 9.52 -3.88 7.20
CA ARG A 13 10.17 -3.28 8.37
C ARG A 13 9.16 -2.91 9.45
N THR A 14 7.94 -2.51 9.10
CA THR A 14 6.90 -2.15 10.07
C THR A 14 6.27 -3.33 10.81
N TYR A 15 6.57 -4.58 10.43
CA TYR A 15 5.99 -5.76 11.09
C TYR A 15 6.50 -5.96 12.51
N THR A 16 7.72 -5.51 12.80
CA THR A 16 8.32 -5.62 14.14
C THR A 16 8.18 -4.32 14.92
N ALA A 17 8.07 -4.39 16.25
CA ALA A 17 8.05 -3.20 17.11
C ALA A 17 9.31 -2.34 16.91
N LYS A 18 10.49 -2.98 16.86
CA LYS A 18 11.77 -2.31 16.58
C LYS A 18 11.75 -1.54 15.27
N GLY A 19 11.24 -2.14 14.19
CA GLY A 19 11.19 -1.48 12.89
C GLY A 19 10.16 -0.36 12.82
N ARG A 20 9.03 -0.45 13.54
CA ARG A 20 8.09 0.67 13.71
C ARG A 20 8.72 1.83 14.46
N THR A 21 9.39 1.55 15.59
CA THR A 21 10.10 2.58 16.36
C THR A 21 11.19 3.25 15.54
N ALA A 22 11.98 2.48 14.78
CA ALA A 22 13.07 3.02 13.98
C ALA A 22 12.61 3.84 12.76
N SER A 23 11.48 3.49 12.15
CA SER A 23 10.94 4.19 10.97
C SER A 23 9.93 5.28 11.29
N GLY A 24 9.34 5.27 12.50
CA GLY A 24 8.17 6.08 12.83
C GLY A 24 6.91 5.71 12.06
N CYS A 25 6.91 4.58 11.35
CA CYS A 25 5.85 4.17 10.42
C CYS A 25 5.15 2.89 10.87
N TYR A 26 3.92 2.73 10.42
CA TYR A 26 3.16 1.47 10.45
C TYR A 26 2.50 1.24 9.09
N SER A 27 2.16 -0.01 8.78
CA SER A 27 1.40 -0.36 7.58
C SER A 27 -0.08 -0.55 7.93
N ILE A 28 -0.94 -0.24 6.97
CA ILE A 28 -2.38 -0.51 7.00
C ILE A 28 -2.74 -1.37 5.78
N GLU A 29 -3.74 -2.23 5.92
CA GLU A 29 -4.21 -3.11 4.86
C GLU A 29 -5.70 -2.91 4.60
N GLY A 30 -6.10 -3.01 3.34
CA GLY A 30 -7.50 -3.02 2.94
C GLY A 30 -8.06 -1.65 2.54
N ILE A 31 -9.00 -1.69 1.61
CA ILE A 31 -9.54 -0.53 0.88
C ILE A 31 -10.08 0.54 1.84
N ARG A 32 -10.91 0.14 2.82
CA ARG A 32 -11.59 1.08 3.74
C ARG A 32 -10.62 1.86 4.62
N LEU A 33 -9.48 1.27 5.01
CA LEU A 33 -8.49 1.98 5.82
C LEU A 33 -7.77 3.04 4.99
N HIS A 34 -7.44 2.73 3.73
CA HIS A 34 -6.83 3.70 2.82
C HIS A 34 -7.77 4.86 2.50
N GLU A 35 -9.05 4.60 2.24
CA GLU A 35 -10.08 5.65 2.06
C GLU A 35 -10.23 6.54 3.31
N ARG A 36 -10.16 5.95 4.51
CA ARG A 36 -10.20 6.72 5.77
C ARG A 36 -8.94 7.56 5.95
N ALA A 37 -7.77 7.01 5.63
CA ALA A 37 -6.51 7.73 5.71
C ALA A 37 -6.47 8.93 4.77
N LEU A 38 -6.94 8.77 3.53
CA LEU A 38 -7.12 9.86 2.57
C LEU A 38 -8.06 10.94 3.10
N ARG A 39 -9.26 10.58 3.56
CA ARG A 39 -10.22 11.54 4.12
C ARG A 39 -9.71 12.29 5.35
N ALA A 40 -8.83 11.66 6.12
CA ALA A 40 -8.20 12.26 7.30
C ALA A 40 -6.95 13.09 6.97
N ASN A 41 -6.56 13.19 5.69
CA ASN A 41 -5.27 13.77 5.27
C ASN A 41 -4.07 13.17 6.03
N ALA A 42 -4.12 11.86 6.28
CA ALA A 42 -3.01 11.17 6.94
C ALA A 42 -1.75 11.25 6.06
N PRO A 43 -0.55 11.36 6.65
CA PRO A 43 0.71 11.52 5.91
C PRO A 43 1.17 10.17 5.33
N LEU A 44 0.42 9.65 4.36
CA LEU A 44 0.71 8.39 3.65
C LEU A 44 2.04 8.52 2.89
N GLN A 45 3.01 7.71 3.28
CA GLN A 45 4.35 7.74 2.69
C GLN A 45 4.42 7.05 1.32
N LEU A 46 3.73 5.91 1.20
CA LEU A 46 3.60 5.15 -0.04
C LEU A 46 2.41 4.18 0.06
N VAL A 47 1.93 3.71 -1.09
CA VAL A 47 0.95 2.63 -1.21
C VAL A 47 1.49 1.58 -2.16
N LEU A 48 1.30 0.31 -1.79
CA LEU A 48 1.60 -0.83 -2.64
C LEU A 48 0.28 -1.54 -3.00
N ALA A 49 0.06 -1.74 -4.29
CA ALA A 49 -1.11 -2.43 -4.82
C ALA A 49 -0.73 -3.68 -5.60
N ALA A 50 -1.63 -4.66 -5.65
CA ALA A 50 -1.45 -5.86 -6.46
C ALA A 50 -1.57 -5.55 -7.96
N GLU A 51 -0.75 -6.21 -8.79
CA GLU A 51 -0.71 -6.00 -10.24
C GLU A 51 -2.06 -6.26 -10.92
N ARG A 52 -2.88 -7.21 -10.42
CA ARG A 52 -4.25 -7.43 -10.93
C ARG A 52 -5.11 -6.16 -10.93
N HIS A 53 -4.88 -5.25 -10.00
CA HIS A 53 -5.62 -3.98 -9.92
C HIS A 53 -5.15 -2.94 -10.94
N GLN A 54 -4.01 -3.17 -11.61
CA GLN A 54 -3.59 -2.33 -12.72
C GLN A 54 -4.42 -2.63 -13.99
N TYR A 55 -4.76 -3.90 -14.21
CA TYR A 55 -5.42 -4.34 -15.45
C TYR A 55 -6.94 -4.42 -15.31
N GLN A 56 -7.44 -4.89 -14.16
CA GLN A 56 -8.86 -5.08 -13.92
C GLN A 56 -9.24 -4.68 -12.48
N PRO A 57 -9.17 -3.38 -12.13
CA PRO A 57 -9.61 -2.94 -10.82
C PRO A 57 -11.14 -3.00 -10.70
N PRO A 58 -11.69 -3.56 -9.60
CA PRO A 58 -13.09 -3.31 -9.24
C PRO A 58 -13.34 -1.81 -9.11
N GLY A 59 -14.55 -1.33 -9.43
CA GLY A 59 -14.84 0.12 -9.50
C GLY A 59 -14.43 0.93 -8.25
N ARG A 60 -14.63 0.37 -7.05
CA ARG A 60 -14.19 1.00 -5.80
C ARG A 60 -12.66 1.07 -5.66
N VAL A 61 -11.95 0.04 -6.08
CA VAL A 61 -10.47 0.01 -6.09
C VAL A 61 -9.95 1.01 -7.13
N GLN A 62 -10.58 1.06 -8.31
CA GLN A 62 -10.22 2.02 -9.35
C GLN A 62 -10.33 3.46 -8.82
N GLN A 63 -11.43 3.79 -8.14
CA GLN A 63 -11.60 5.11 -7.54
C GLN A 63 -10.51 5.40 -6.51
N LEU A 64 -10.24 4.47 -5.58
CA LEU A 64 -9.19 4.65 -4.58
C LEU A 64 -7.80 4.88 -5.22
N LEU A 65 -7.44 4.13 -6.27
CA LEU A 65 -6.16 4.31 -6.97
C LEU A 65 -6.08 5.68 -7.66
N THR A 66 -7.20 6.16 -8.21
CA THR A 66 -7.30 7.51 -8.77
C THR A 66 -7.11 8.57 -7.69
N ASP A 67 -7.79 8.44 -6.55
CA ASP A 67 -7.70 9.39 -5.44
C ASP A 67 -6.28 9.46 -4.85
N LEU A 68 -5.62 8.30 -4.68
CA LEU A 68 -4.23 8.22 -4.22
C LEU A 68 -3.26 8.94 -5.17
N ARG A 69 -3.44 8.75 -6.49
CA ARG A 69 -2.64 9.44 -7.51
C ARG A 69 -2.89 10.94 -7.51
N ALA A 70 -4.16 11.35 -7.41
CA ALA A 70 -4.54 12.76 -7.36
C ALA A 70 -3.98 13.46 -6.10
N ALA A 71 -3.87 12.75 -4.99
CA ALA A 71 -3.24 13.22 -3.76
C ALA A 71 -1.69 13.25 -3.82
N GLY A 72 -1.08 12.82 -4.94
CA GLY A 72 0.38 12.80 -5.10
C GLY A 72 1.09 11.73 -4.26
N ILE A 73 0.35 10.73 -3.76
CA ILE A 73 0.92 9.67 -2.92
C ILE A 73 1.68 8.68 -3.82
N PRO A 74 2.94 8.32 -3.50
CA PRO A 74 3.67 7.30 -4.24
C PRO A 74 2.90 5.97 -4.26
N LEU A 75 2.49 5.56 -5.45
CA LEU A 75 1.73 4.33 -5.68
C LEU A 75 2.56 3.38 -6.56
N HIS A 76 2.86 2.20 -6.04
CA HIS A 76 3.58 1.16 -6.76
C HIS A 76 2.74 -0.10 -6.90
N THR A 77 2.96 -0.84 -7.98
CA THR A 77 2.34 -2.15 -8.20
C THR A 77 3.37 -3.26 -8.01
N ALA A 78 2.98 -4.30 -7.28
CA ALA A 78 3.78 -5.50 -7.05
C ALA A 78 3.08 -6.75 -7.60
N PRO A 79 3.83 -7.81 -7.94
CA PRO A 79 3.25 -9.08 -8.36
C PRO A 79 2.24 -9.62 -7.35
N ASP A 80 1.19 -10.29 -7.83
CA ASP A 80 0.11 -10.79 -6.97
C ASP A 80 0.63 -11.73 -5.87
N GLY A 81 1.61 -12.59 -6.19
CA GLY A 81 2.24 -13.49 -5.22
C GLY A 81 2.95 -12.75 -4.08
N VAL A 82 3.65 -11.64 -4.40
CA VAL A 82 4.32 -10.80 -3.39
C VAL A 82 3.30 -10.12 -2.48
N MET A 83 2.20 -9.63 -3.06
CA MET A 83 1.11 -9.05 -2.27
C MET A 83 0.43 -10.09 -1.38
N GLY A 84 0.27 -11.32 -1.86
CA GLY A 84 -0.18 -12.47 -1.08
C GLY A 84 0.70 -12.67 0.15
N ASP A 85 2.03 -12.72 -0.02
CA ASP A 85 2.97 -12.90 1.08
C ASP A 85 2.90 -11.76 2.11
N LEU A 86 2.78 -10.51 1.66
CA LEU A 86 2.69 -9.33 2.55
C LEU A 86 1.39 -9.26 3.36
N THR A 87 0.32 -9.86 2.84
CA THR A 87 -1.02 -9.82 3.45
C THR A 87 -1.40 -11.13 4.12
N ASN A 88 -0.49 -12.10 4.17
CA ASN A 88 -0.77 -13.48 4.59
C ASN A 88 -1.95 -14.10 3.80
N GLY A 89 -2.02 -13.83 2.50
CA GLY A 89 -3.02 -14.38 1.57
C GLY A 89 -4.40 -13.72 1.62
N ARG A 90 -4.55 -12.54 2.22
CA ARG A 90 -5.85 -11.87 2.43
C ARG A 90 -6.19 -10.79 1.41
N SER A 91 -5.28 -10.48 0.49
CA SER A 91 -5.48 -9.44 -0.51
C SER A 91 -6.29 -9.91 -1.71
#